data_AF-A0A6A6GG46-F1
#
_entry.id   AF-A0A6A6GG46-F1
#
_cell.length_a   1.000
_cell.length_b   1.000
_cell.length_c   1.000
_cell.angle_alpha   90.00
_cell.angle_beta   90.00
_cell.angle_gamma   90.00
#
_symmetry.space_group_name_H-M   'P 1'
#
loop_
_entity.id
_entity.type
_entity.pdbx_description
1 polymer ?
#
loop_
_entity_poly.entity_id
_entity_poly.type
_entity_poly.pdbx_seq_one_letter_code
_entity_poly.pdbx_strand_id
1 'polypeptide(L)'
;MTPAGFLADNGLYIISGSARAPRGYTWEYAGFYASLNQDGYIGMLNLATYNVTECSAQCDSITGCKGFSIYYERSPTQNPASECPNPSMQTTIRCTFYNAAVDYQKATNIGEWRNQFAVVITGANGYSKL
;
A
#
# COMPACT_ATOMS: atom_id res chain seq x y z
N MET A 1 -7.50 -0.15 17.01
CA MET A 1 -6.51 0.95 16.90
C MET A 1 -7.15 2.16 16.23
N THR A 2 -6.90 3.38 16.73
CA THR A 2 -7.37 4.64 16.11
C THR A 2 -6.58 4.94 14.83
N PRO A 3 -7.04 5.86 13.96
CA PRO A 3 -6.27 6.27 12.78
C PRO A 3 -4.88 6.81 13.12
N ALA A 4 -4.79 7.71 14.12
CA ALA A 4 -3.51 8.23 14.59
C ALA A 4 -2.61 7.13 15.17
N GLY A 5 -3.18 6.19 15.92
CA GLY A 5 -2.42 5.04 16.44
C GLY A 5 -1.87 4.14 15.33
N PHE A 6 -2.60 3.98 14.22
CA PHE A 6 -2.15 3.22 13.06
C PHE A 6 -1.01 3.90 12.31
N LEU A 7 -1.10 5.22 12.14
CA LEU A 7 -0.03 6.00 11.53
C LEU A 7 1.24 6.03 12.39
N ALA A 8 1.10 5.93 13.71
CA ALA A 8 2.21 5.90 14.67
C ALA A 8 2.69 4.49 15.04
N ASP A 9 2.18 3.44 14.39
CA ASP A 9 2.54 2.05 14.74
C ASP A 9 4.01 1.76 14.37
N ASN A 10 4.84 1.57 15.40
CA ASN A 10 6.27 1.33 15.23
C ASN A 10 6.58 -0.03 14.58
N GLY A 11 5.71 -1.03 14.73
CA GLY A 11 5.88 -2.34 14.09
C GLY A 11 5.72 -2.23 12.58
N LEU A 12 4.69 -1.53 12.10
CA LEU A 12 4.50 -1.25 10.68
C LEU A 12 5.64 -0.43 10.10
N TYR A 13 6.10 0.59 10.84
CA TYR A 13 7.26 1.41 10.46
C TYR A 13 8.54 0.57 10.32
N ILE A 14 8.89 -0.25 11.32
CA ILE A 14 10.10 -1.07 11.30
C ILE A 14 10.07 -2.07 10.15
N ILE A 15 8.95 -2.77 9.94
CA ILE A 15 8.84 -3.79 8.89
C ILE A 15 8.97 -3.15 7.50
N SER A 16 8.20 -2.10 7.21
CA SER A 16 8.25 -1.43 5.91
C SER A 16 9.59 -0.73 5.65
N GLY A 17 10.19 -0.13 6.69
CA GLY A 17 11.50 0.52 6.61
C GLY A 17 12.69 -0.45 6.49
N SER A 18 12.52 -1.71 6.88
CA SER A 18 13.54 -2.76 6.73
C SER A 18 13.49 -3.45 5.37
N ALA A 19 12.48 -3.15 4.55
CA ALA A 19 12.36 -3.71 3.21
C ALA A 19 13.53 -3.30 2.31
N ARG A 20 13.81 -4.11 1.28
CA ARG A 20 14.84 -3.84 0.28
C ARG A 20 14.23 -3.93 -1.11
N ALA A 21 14.83 -3.24 -2.08
CA ALA A 21 14.43 -3.39 -3.47
C ALA A 21 14.67 -4.84 -3.91
N PRO A 22 13.68 -5.50 -4.53
CA PRO A 22 13.87 -6.79 -5.17
C PRO A 22 14.89 -6.71 -6.31
N ARG A 23 15.46 -7.84 -6.68
CA ARG A 23 16.34 -7.93 -7.85
C ARG A 23 15.58 -7.49 -9.11
N GLY A 24 16.20 -6.63 -9.91
CA GLY A 24 15.57 -6.12 -11.15
C GLY A 24 14.65 -4.91 -10.92
N TYR A 25 14.59 -4.38 -9.70
CA TYR A 25 13.82 -3.19 -9.35
C TYR A 25 14.68 -2.14 -8.67
N THR A 26 14.31 -0.88 -8.81
CA THR A 26 14.83 0.26 -8.04
C THR A 26 13.75 0.82 -7.13
N TRP A 27 14.19 1.46 -6.04
CA TRP A 27 13.32 2.24 -5.17
C TRP A 27 12.99 3.59 -5.79
N GLU A 28 11.72 3.99 -5.71
CA GLU A 28 11.28 5.35 -6.06
C GLU A 28 10.92 6.16 -4.82
N TYR A 29 10.33 5.50 -3.81
CA TYR A 29 10.06 6.11 -2.49
C TYR A 29 9.86 5.08 -1.40
N ALA A 30 10.11 5.48 -0.15
CA ALA A 30 10.04 4.61 1.03
C ALA A 30 9.37 5.27 2.22
N GLY A 31 8.55 4.50 2.95
CA GLY A 31 7.97 4.90 4.23
C GLY A 31 6.92 6.01 4.13
N PHE A 32 6.26 6.17 2.98
CA PHE A 32 5.25 7.22 2.81
C PHE A 32 3.95 6.88 3.53
N TYR A 33 3.23 7.93 3.95
CA TYR A 33 1.87 7.84 4.51
C TYR A 33 0.77 7.90 3.43
N ALA A 34 1.13 7.58 2.20
CA ALA A 34 0.26 7.66 1.04
C ALA A 34 0.61 6.56 0.04
N SER A 35 -0.42 5.99 -0.60
CA SER A 35 -0.25 5.12 -1.76
C SER A 35 -0.26 5.94 -3.05
N LEU A 36 0.08 5.28 -4.16
CA LEU A 36 0.07 5.89 -5.49
C LEU A 36 -1.36 6.21 -5.95
N ASN A 37 -1.48 7.38 -6.56
CA ASN A 37 -2.59 7.80 -7.38
C ASN A 37 -2.03 8.28 -8.73
N GLN A 38 -1.59 7.33 -9.54
CA GLN A 38 -1.01 7.56 -10.86
C GLN A 38 -1.77 6.79 -11.94
N ASP A 39 -1.61 7.23 -13.18
CA ASP A 39 -2.14 6.52 -14.34
C ASP A 39 -1.47 5.14 -14.51
N GLY A 40 -2.11 4.30 -15.32
CA GLY A 40 -1.53 3.00 -15.67
C GLY A 40 -1.72 1.93 -14.60
N TYR A 41 -2.61 2.12 -13.64
CA TYR A 41 -3.01 1.07 -12.70
C TYR A 41 -3.55 -0.15 -13.46
N ILE A 42 -2.98 -1.33 -13.19
CA ILE A 42 -3.39 -2.58 -13.85
C ILE A 42 -4.00 -3.61 -12.90
N GLY A 43 -3.84 -3.43 -11.59
CA GLY A 43 -4.43 -4.33 -10.61
C GLY A 43 -3.80 -4.26 -9.23
N MET A 44 -4.29 -5.14 -8.35
CA MET A 44 -3.89 -5.22 -6.95
C MET A 44 -3.91 -6.67 -6.45
N LEU A 45 -3.06 -6.93 -5.46
CA LEU A 45 -3.06 -8.15 -4.65
C LEU A 45 -3.01 -7.77 -3.15
N ASN A 46 -3.78 -8.49 -2.33
CA ASN A 46 -3.62 -8.42 -0.88
C ASN A 46 -2.64 -9.51 -0.42
N LEU A 47 -1.72 -9.16 0.48
CA LEU A 47 -0.73 -10.07 1.03
C LEU A 47 -0.99 -10.38 2.50
N ALA A 48 -0.54 -11.54 2.94
CA ALA A 48 -0.57 -11.93 4.36
C ALA A 48 0.54 -11.24 5.17
N THR A 49 1.69 -10.98 4.54
CA THR A 49 2.86 -10.31 5.14
C THR A 49 3.39 -9.22 4.21
N TYR A 50 4.23 -8.34 4.74
CA TYR A 50 4.82 -7.25 3.95
C TYR A 50 6.00 -7.80 3.12
N ASN A 51 5.66 -8.47 2.02
CA ASN A 51 6.61 -9.21 1.19
C ASN A 51 6.82 -8.53 -0.16
N VAL A 52 7.86 -7.69 -0.23
CA VAL A 52 8.23 -6.95 -1.44
C VAL A 52 8.65 -7.89 -2.58
N THR A 53 9.27 -9.03 -2.27
CA THR A 53 9.67 -10.04 -3.26
C THR A 53 8.45 -10.67 -3.95
N GLU A 54 7.40 -10.95 -3.19
CA GLU A 54 6.15 -11.51 -3.73
C GLU A 54 5.43 -10.51 -4.62
N CYS A 55 5.42 -9.22 -4.23
CA CYS A 55 4.96 -8.13 -5.10
C CYS A 55 5.74 -8.08 -6.43
N SER A 56 7.07 -8.11 -6.40
CA SER A 56 7.85 -8.09 -7.64
C SER A 56 7.58 -9.32 -8.51
N ALA A 57 7.48 -10.51 -7.92
CA ALA A 57 7.18 -11.73 -8.67
C ALA A 57 5.80 -11.64 -9.35
N GLN A 58 4.81 -11.03 -8.69
CA GLN A 58 3.51 -10.78 -9.30
C GLN A 58 3.55 -9.72 -10.39
N CYS A 59 4.31 -8.63 -10.21
CA CYS A 59 4.53 -7.68 -11.30
C CYS A 59 5.31 -8.31 -12.47
N ASP A 60 6.19 -9.28 -12.23
CA ASP A 60 6.90 -10.00 -13.29
C ASP A 60 5.98 -10.94 -14.08
N SER A 61 4.96 -11.51 -13.43
CA SER A 61 3.96 -12.37 -14.08
C SER A 61 2.93 -11.59 -14.91
N ILE A 62 2.69 -10.31 -14.58
CA ILE A 62 1.74 -9.45 -15.29
C ILE A 62 2.41 -8.84 -16.53
N THR A 63 1.90 -9.21 -17.71
CA THR A 63 2.34 -8.63 -18.98
C THR A 63 2.16 -7.12 -18.96
N GLY A 64 3.24 -6.38 -19.22
CA GLY A 64 3.23 -4.92 -19.27
C GLY A 64 3.44 -4.23 -17.92
N CYS A 65 3.52 -4.93 -16.79
CA CYS A 65 3.84 -4.29 -15.51
C CYS A 65 5.26 -3.73 -15.51
N LYS A 66 5.40 -2.47 -15.07
CA LYS A 66 6.64 -1.69 -15.02
C LYS A 66 6.98 -1.21 -13.61
N GLY A 67 6.06 -1.29 -12.68
CA GLY A 67 6.31 -0.95 -11.28
C GLY A 67 5.17 -1.35 -10.37
N PHE A 68 5.43 -1.29 -9.07
CA PHE A 68 4.44 -1.60 -8.05
C PHE A 68 4.63 -0.73 -6.80
N SER A 69 3.58 -0.59 -6.01
CA SER A 69 3.64 -0.05 -4.65
C SER A 69 3.03 -1.02 -3.65
N ILE A 70 3.72 -1.20 -2.53
CA ILE A 70 3.27 -1.98 -1.38
C ILE A 70 3.09 -1.09 -0.16
N TYR A 71 1.99 -1.25 0.57
CA TYR A 71 1.65 -0.40 1.72
C TYR A 71 0.71 -1.11 2.71
N TYR A 72 0.68 -0.60 3.94
CA TYR A 72 -0.32 -0.96 4.93
C TYR A 72 -1.52 -0.03 4.82
N GLU A 73 -2.72 -0.59 4.90
CA GLU A 73 -3.97 0.16 4.99
C GLU A 73 -4.75 -0.26 6.25
N ARG A 74 -5.26 0.74 6.97
CA ARG A 74 -6.28 0.55 7.99
C ARG A 74 -7.62 0.32 7.30
N SER A 75 -7.99 -0.94 7.12
CA SER A 75 -9.26 -1.32 6.48
C SER A 75 -10.32 -1.63 7.54
N PRO A 76 -11.61 -1.37 7.26
CA PRO A 76 -12.67 -1.85 8.12
C PRO A 76 -12.88 -3.36 7.90
N THR A 77 -13.20 -4.10 8.96
CA THR A 77 -13.50 -5.56 8.89
C THR A 77 -14.80 -5.87 8.14
N GLN A 78 -15.68 -4.87 8.03
CA GLN A 78 -16.94 -4.93 7.28
C GLN A 78 -17.25 -3.54 6.72
N ASN A 79 -18.09 -3.44 5.71
CA ASN A 79 -18.43 -2.14 5.12
C ASN A 79 -19.10 -1.21 6.16
N PRO A 80 -18.56 -0.01 6.40
CA PRO A 80 -19.20 0.97 7.29
C PRO A 80 -20.58 1.38 6.75
N ALA A 81 -21.61 1.31 7.59
CA ALA A 81 -23.00 1.61 7.25
C ALA A 81 -23.73 2.24 8.45
N SER A 82 -24.99 2.65 8.30
CA SER A 82 -25.74 3.32 9.38
C SER A 82 -25.79 2.53 10.69
N GLU A 83 -25.94 1.20 10.62
CA GLU A 83 -25.98 0.29 11.78
C GLU A 83 -24.59 0.06 12.42
N CYS A 84 -23.52 0.29 11.67
CA CYS A 84 -22.14 0.15 12.16
C CYS A 84 -21.24 1.14 11.41
N PRO A 85 -21.28 2.44 11.78
CA PRO A 85 -20.61 3.50 11.02
C PRO A 85 -19.09 3.51 11.22
N ASN A 86 -18.59 2.86 12.28
CA ASN A 86 -17.16 2.72 12.58
C ASN A 86 -16.86 1.29 13.09
N PRO A 87 -16.78 0.30 12.19
CA PRO A 87 -16.47 -1.08 12.55
C PRO A 87 -15.04 -1.24 13.09
N SER A 88 -14.72 -2.44 13.60
CA SER A 88 -13.35 -2.78 13.94
C SER A 88 -12.42 -2.67 12.72
N MET A 89 -11.14 -2.37 12.97
CA MET A 89 -10.15 -2.32 11.91
C MET A 89 -9.41 -3.64 11.78
N GLN A 90 -8.89 -3.87 10.58
CA GLN A 90 -7.86 -4.84 10.27
C GLN A 90 -6.73 -4.14 9.50
N THR A 91 -5.51 -4.61 9.68
CA THR A 91 -4.38 -4.18 8.86
C THR A 91 -4.40 -4.96 7.56
N THR A 92 -4.59 -4.29 6.43
CA THR A 92 -4.49 -4.91 5.10
C THR A 92 -3.16 -4.52 4.47
N ILE A 93 -2.47 -5.48 3.86
CA ILE A 93 -1.24 -5.24 3.13
C ILE A 93 -1.58 -5.30 1.65
N ARG A 94 -1.44 -4.17 0.95
CA ARG A 94 -1.79 -4.06 -0.46
C ARG A 94 -0.55 -3.95 -1.30
N CYS A 95 -0.59 -4.64 -2.43
CA CYS A 95 0.34 -4.48 -3.53
C CYS A 95 -0.44 -3.99 -4.74
N THR A 96 -0.08 -2.84 -5.28
CA THR A 96 -0.70 -2.23 -6.47
C THR A 96 0.29 -2.21 -7.62
N PHE A 97 -0.16 -2.52 -8.82
CA PHE A 97 0.69 -2.70 -9.99
C PHE A 97 0.39 -1.64 -11.05
N TYR A 98 1.42 -1.24 -11.79
CA TYR A 98 1.32 -0.19 -12.80
C TYR A 98 2.05 -0.58 -14.08
N ASN A 99 1.50 -0.18 -15.23
CA ASN A 99 2.13 -0.36 -16.55
C ASN A 99 3.12 0.77 -16.91
N ALA A 100 3.40 1.67 -15.97
CA ALA A 100 4.40 2.72 -16.04
C ALA A 100 5.37 2.60 -14.85
N ALA A 101 6.53 3.25 -14.97
CA ALA A 101 7.42 3.44 -13.82
C ALA A 101 6.66 4.17 -12.70
N VAL A 102 7.04 3.90 -11.46
CA VAL A 102 6.43 4.54 -10.30
C VAL A 102 6.91 5.98 -10.20
N ASP A 103 5.97 6.92 -10.13
CA ASP A 103 6.24 8.34 -9.87
C ASP A 103 5.95 8.67 -8.40
N TYR A 104 7.00 8.93 -7.62
CA TYR A 104 6.85 9.26 -6.20
C TYR A 104 6.02 10.52 -5.96
N GLN A 105 5.96 11.46 -6.90
CA GLN A 105 5.15 12.68 -6.76
C GLN A 105 3.65 12.37 -6.80
N LYS A 106 3.28 11.18 -7.29
CA LYS A 106 1.90 10.69 -7.33
C LYS A 106 1.51 9.86 -6.11
N ALA A 107 2.42 9.63 -5.16
CA ALA A 107 2.11 9.02 -3.87
C ALA A 107 1.33 10.01 -2.98
N THR A 108 0.06 10.22 -3.33
CA THR A 108 -0.82 11.28 -2.78
C THR A 108 -2.11 10.73 -2.20
N ASN A 109 -2.41 9.45 -2.40
CA ASN A 109 -3.60 8.82 -1.81
C ASN A 109 -3.34 8.50 -0.34
N ILE A 110 -3.79 9.39 0.54
CA ILE A 110 -3.68 9.27 2.01
C ILE A 110 -4.82 8.45 2.64
N GLY A 111 -5.71 7.89 1.83
CA GLY A 111 -6.92 7.21 2.27
C GLY A 111 -8.16 8.11 2.22
N GLU A 112 -9.23 7.70 2.90
CA GLU A 112 -10.54 8.35 2.82
C GLU A 112 -11.37 8.10 4.08
N TRP A 113 -12.42 8.91 4.26
CA TRP A 113 -13.44 8.62 5.27
C TRP A 113 -14.57 7.80 4.64
N ARG A 114 -14.88 6.66 5.27
CA ARG A 114 -16.04 5.83 4.96
C ARG A 114 -17.00 5.88 6.15
N ASN A 115 -18.04 6.69 6.04
CA ASN A 115 -18.91 7.01 7.17
C ASN A 115 -18.07 7.57 8.35
N GLN A 116 -18.03 6.91 9.51
CA GLN A 116 -17.21 7.33 10.66
C GLN A 116 -15.89 6.57 10.78
N PHE A 117 -15.53 5.76 9.77
CA PHE A 117 -14.27 5.03 9.74
C PHE A 117 -13.25 5.73 8.83
N ALA A 118 -12.10 6.11 9.37
CA ALA A 118 -10.99 6.62 8.55
C ALA A 118 -10.12 5.47 8.03
N VAL A 119 -10.12 5.30 6.72
CA VAL A 119 -9.12 4.51 6.01
C VAL A 119 -7.87 5.38 5.90
N VAL A 120 -6.74 4.88 6.38
CA VAL A 120 -5.44 5.57 6.34
C VAL A 120 -4.35 4.61 5.89
N ILE A 121 -3.30 5.17 5.30
CA ILE A 121 -2.19 4.41 4.70
C ILE A 121 -0.88 4.75 5.42
N THR A 122 -0.01 3.76 5.60
CA THR A 122 1.34 3.95 6.14
C THR A 122 2.31 2.92 5.57
N GLY A 123 3.62 3.19 5.73
CA GLY A 123 4.68 2.29 5.29
C GLY A 123 4.62 1.99 3.80
N ALA A 124 4.25 2.99 2.99
CA ALA A 124 4.15 2.82 1.55
C ALA A 124 5.54 2.91 0.90
N ASN A 125 5.85 1.89 0.12
CA ASN A 125 7.08 1.77 -0.65
C ASN A 125 6.71 1.61 -2.14
N GLY A 126 7.47 2.25 -3.02
CA GLY A 126 7.27 2.21 -4.47
C GLY A 126 8.53 1.75 -5.21
N TYR A 127 8.35 0.90 -6.22
CA TYR A 127 9.43 0.28 -6.96
C TYR A 127 9.16 0.26 -8.47
N SER A 128 10.17 0.58 -9.27
CA SER A 128 10.14 0.47 -10.74
C SER A 128 11.06 -0.64 -11.21
N LYS A 129 10.70 -1.33 -12.29
CA LYS A 129 11.61 -2.26 -12.99
C LYS A 129 12.79 -1.47 -13.58
N LEU A 130 13.98 -2.08 -13.52
CA LEU A 130 15.20 -1.59 -14.19
C LEU A 130 15.14 -1.78 -15.72
#